data_AF-A0A6C0INQ8-F1
#
_entry.id   AF-A0A6C0INQ8-F1
#
_cell.length_a   1.000
_cell.length_b   1.000
_cell.length_c   1.000
_cell.angle_alpha   90.00
_cell.angle_beta   90.00
_cell.angle_gamma   90.00
#
_symmetry.space_group_name_H-M   'P 1'
#
loop_
_entity.id
_entity.type
_entity.pdbx_description
1 polymer ?
#
loop_
_entity_poly.entity_id
_entity_poly.type
_entity_poly.pdbx_seq_one_letter_code
_entity_poly.pdbx_strand_id
1 'polypeptide(L)'
;MLIQNIELRKYLIENFMDKTPKIHHQLPVSLTKIDTQESEESEESEEPEESEESEESEEPEESEESEESEDKMYKYLDDDILPKTFSYDKEGTYNLHLCAFKFIDNTIYPFLTYYMINNEELEFPKAYLDSSKFDITTEEDENKEIKIKEDDNRRPIDSIIEMFSKIGGNQKLKEEEEEKEEEEEKEEKEEEEEKDEEQRLFEEQVFEFFKSVTKYKETDIDTLYRGYLQENNDMFLFFDCSQIDLPNSYDLDLKATKTYMPVLIDDIINSKPVLNVSIQSEITNLFLQNNYLTQIKELDNTVVETPIRVFLCEEVNEAYKNVFYSDKIQEITLITNKINHPAFDYIYVFTDDPISDENKEHIKSYALFARNDIPVITESKEDLTLVQEHLDEYDVLYFMKDANKYYGIRTSSYFMEI
;
A
#
# COMPACT_ATOMS: atom_id res chain seq x y z
N MET A 1 29.82 1.95 -3.49
CA MET A 1 29.65 3.36 -3.08
C MET A 1 28.84 3.50 -1.77
N LEU A 2 28.87 2.51 -0.86
CA LEU A 2 28.05 2.49 0.37
C LEU A 2 28.65 3.26 1.56
N ILE A 3 29.94 3.63 1.50
CA ILE A 3 30.68 4.16 2.65
C ILE A 3 30.34 5.64 2.92
N GLN A 4 29.92 6.40 1.90
CA GLN A 4 29.68 7.85 2.03
C GLN A 4 28.43 8.20 2.85
N ASN A 5 27.41 7.34 2.88
CA ASN A 5 26.16 7.64 3.61
C ASN A 5 26.29 7.49 5.14
N ILE A 6 27.20 6.62 5.61
CA ILE A 6 27.42 6.44 7.06
C ILE A 6 28.15 7.66 7.64
N GLU A 7 29.14 8.21 6.92
CA GLU A 7 29.88 9.39 7.36
C GLU A 7 29.00 10.64 7.38
N LEU A 8 28.13 10.81 6.38
CA LEU A 8 27.20 11.95 6.34
C LEU A 8 26.16 11.88 7.47
N ARG A 9 25.58 10.70 7.72
CA ARG A 9 24.62 10.50 8.81
C ARG A 9 25.27 10.75 10.17
N LYS A 10 26.51 10.29 10.36
CA LYS A 10 27.27 10.51 11.61
C LYS A 10 27.58 12.01 11.81
N TYR A 11 27.97 12.72 10.75
CA TYR A 11 28.20 14.15 10.78
C TYR A 11 26.94 14.93 11.17
N LEU A 12 25.77 14.57 10.61
CA LEU A 12 24.51 15.25 10.92
C LEU A 12 24.08 15.06 12.37
N ILE A 13 24.23 13.84 12.91
CA ILE A 13 23.87 13.54 14.30
C ILE A 13 24.77 14.32 15.27
N GLU A 14 26.10 14.25 15.10
CA GLU A 14 27.07 14.90 16.00
C GLU A 14 26.97 16.43 15.99
N ASN A 15 26.59 17.04 14.86
CA ASN A 15 26.61 18.50 14.73
C ASN A 15 25.25 19.16 14.95
N PHE A 16 24.14 18.45 14.77
CA PHE A 16 22.81 19.06 14.75
C PHE A 16 21.80 18.44 15.71
N MET A 17 22.02 17.20 16.19
CA MET A 17 20.98 16.46 16.93
C MET A 17 21.25 16.34 18.44
N ASP A 18 22.48 16.59 18.92
CA ASP A 18 22.85 16.41 20.34
C ASP A 18 22.39 17.54 21.29
N LYS A 19 21.69 18.57 20.79
CA LYS A 19 21.13 19.62 21.65
C LYS A 19 19.63 19.70 21.46
N THR A 20 18.90 18.95 22.28
CA THR A 20 17.50 19.24 22.56
C THR A 20 17.40 20.70 23.01
N PRO A 21 16.67 21.58 22.29
CA PRO A 21 16.48 22.94 22.74
C PRO A 21 15.69 22.90 24.05
N LYS A 22 16.32 23.37 25.13
CA LYS A 22 15.60 23.65 26.37
C LYS A 22 14.68 24.83 26.08
N ILE A 23 13.39 24.54 25.89
CA ILE A 23 12.35 25.55 25.80
C ILE A 23 12.29 26.23 27.18
N HIS A 24 12.93 27.39 27.28
CA HIS A 24 12.82 28.25 28.44
C HIS A 24 11.53 29.05 28.27
N HIS A 25 10.49 28.69 29.03
CA HIS A 25 9.38 29.60 29.29
C HIS A 25 9.95 30.87 29.91
N GLN A 26 9.92 31.98 29.17
CA GLN A 26 10.26 33.29 29.70
C GLN A 26 9.03 33.87 30.41
N LEU A 27 9.21 34.13 31.71
CA LEU A 27 8.34 34.98 32.52
C LEU A 27 8.51 36.45 32.12
N PRO A 28 7.49 37.30 32.32
CA PRO A 28 7.50 38.69 31.88
C PRO A 28 8.29 39.55 32.88
N VAL A 29 9.25 40.35 32.39
CA VAL A 29 9.95 41.34 33.23
C VAL A 29 10.08 42.69 32.53
N SER A 30 9.23 43.59 33.00
CA SER A 30 9.37 45.04 33.25
C SER A 30 10.46 45.88 32.56
N LEU A 31 9.97 46.97 31.97
CA LEU A 31 10.58 48.29 31.75
C LEU A 31 11.74 48.68 32.68
N THR A 32 12.85 49.10 32.08
CA THR A 32 13.73 50.13 32.66
C THR A 32 14.38 51.00 31.58
N LYS A 33 14.70 52.22 31.99
CA LYS A 33 14.99 53.44 31.22
C LYS A 33 16.41 53.50 30.62
N ILE A 34 16.49 54.17 29.47
CA ILE A 34 17.40 55.25 29.05
C ILE A 34 18.88 55.13 29.46
N ASP A 35 19.79 55.11 28.48
CA ASP A 35 20.85 56.13 28.41
C ASP A 35 21.33 56.38 26.97
N THR A 36 21.63 57.66 26.73
CA THR A 36 21.89 58.32 25.44
C THR A 36 23.39 58.55 25.26
N GLN A 37 23.93 58.43 24.04
CA GLN A 37 25.13 59.12 23.55
C GLN A 37 25.17 58.98 22.02
N GLU A 38 24.79 60.00 21.23
CA GLU A 38 25.56 61.17 20.77
C GLU A 38 26.73 60.86 19.81
N SER A 39 26.50 61.14 18.52
CA SER A 39 27.41 61.76 17.53
C SER A 39 26.58 61.99 16.25
N GLU A 40 26.07 63.19 15.92
CA GLU A 40 26.75 64.34 15.25
C GLU A 40 27.60 63.85 14.05
N GLU A 41 27.41 64.24 12.77
CA GLU A 41 27.09 65.53 12.11
C GLU A 41 26.41 65.24 10.73
N SER A 42 25.30 65.94 10.35
CA SER A 42 25.19 67.08 9.40
C SER A 42 25.09 66.66 7.90
N GLU A 43 24.29 67.23 6.98
CA GLU A 43 23.61 68.53 6.83
C GLU A 43 22.31 68.42 5.96
N GLU A 44 21.37 69.33 6.27
CA GLU A 44 20.44 70.14 5.45
C GLU A 44 19.65 69.57 4.23
N SER A 45 18.31 69.61 4.34
CA SER A 45 17.49 70.58 3.58
C SER A 45 16.04 70.69 4.11
N GLU A 46 15.46 71.87 3.88
CA GLU A 46 14.30 72.53 4.49
C GLU A 46 12.89 71.97 4.12
N GLU A 47 12.05 71.75 5.14
CA GLU A 47 10.63 72.19 5.40
C GLU A 47 9.60 72.49 4.26
N PRO A 48 8.26 72.54 4.53
CA PRO A 48 7.43 72.02 5.66
C PRO A 48 6.00 71.49 5.30
N GLU A 49 5.24 71.10 6.35
CA GLU A 49 3.76 70.97 6.49
C GLU A 49 3.06 69.80 5.73
N GLU A 50 2.18 68.93 6.28
CA GLU A 50 1.01 69.02 7.18
C GLU A 50 0.78 67.62 7.85
N SER A 51 0.60 67.50 9.17
CA SER A 51 -0.65 67.10 9.88
C SER A 51 -1.48 65.99 9.18
N GLU A 52 -1.71 64.79 9.71
CA GLU A 52 -2.69 64.46 10.77
C GLU A 52 -2.72 62.92 10.98
N GLU A 53 -3.10 62.53 12.21
CA GLU A 53 -3.84 61.32 12.59
C GLU A 53 -3.23 59.91 12.48
N SER A 54 -2.87 59.42 13.68
CA SER A 54 -2.62 58.04 14.06
C SER A 54 -3.93 57.25 14.20
N GLU A 55 -4.10 56.18 13.42
CA GLU A 55 -5.05 55.12 13.71
C GLU A 55 -4.27 53.84 14.05
N GLU A 56 -4.36 53.43 15.32
CA GLU A 56 -3.97 52.10 15.79
C GLU A 56 -4.95 51.07 15.22
N SER A 57 -4.48 50.23 14.30
CA SER A 57 -5.19 49.04 13.86
C SER A 57 -4.88 47.88 14.80
N GLU A 58 -5.84 47.51 15.64
CA GLU A 58 -5.84 46.25 16.38
C GLU A 58 -6.01 45.09 15.39
N GLU A 59 -4.97 44.28 15.21
CA GLU A 59 -5.07 42.99 14.51
C GLU A 59 -5.81 41.99 15.40
N PRO A 60 -6.87 41.30 14.91
CA PRO A 60 -7.49 40.22 15.66
C PRO A 60 -6.58 38.99 15.56
N GLU A 61 -6.07 38.53 16.70
CA GLU A 61 -5.49 37.19 16.82
C GLU A 61 -6.61 36.17 16.61
N GLU A 62 -6.72 35.65 15.39
CA GLU A 62 -7.54 34.48 15.07
C GLU A 62 -6.90 33.26 15.75
N SER A 63 -7.51 32.83 16.84
CA SER A 63 -7.21 31.54 17.47
C SER A 63 -7.73 30.44 16.55
N GLU A 64 -6.82 29.77 15.84
CA GLU A 64 -7.08 28.51 15.15
C GLU A 64 -7.55 27.47 16.20
N GLU A 65 -8.86 27.28 16.30
CA GLU A 65 -9.46 26.16 17.00
C GLU A 65 -9.10 24.90 16.20
N SER A 66 -8.09 24.16 16.66
CA SER A 66 -7.78 22.84 16.13
C SER A 66 -8.92 21.90 16.48
N GLU A 67 -9.81 21.64 15.52
CA GLU A 67 -10.80 20.58 15.61
C GLU A 67 -10.07 19.25 15.91
N GLU A 68 -10.34 18.68 17.07
CA GLU A 68 -9.90 17.33 17.44
C GLU A 68 -10.47 16.36 16.41
N SER A 69 -9.65 15.96 15.43
CA SER A 69 -10.04 15.01 14.41
C SER A 69 -10.42 13.69 15.08
N GLU A 70 -11.69 13.32 15.00
CA GLU A 70 -12.14 11.96 15.31
C GLU A 70 -11.25 10.99 14.53
N ASP A 71 -10.61 10.03 15.21
CA ASP A 71 -9.72 9.04 14.58
C ASP A 71 -10.49 8.26 13.51
N LYS A 72 -10.41 8.70 12.25
CA LYS A 72 -11.05 8.03 11.13
C LYS A 72 -10.37 6.68 10.94
N MET A 73 -11.09 5.60 11.23
CA MET A 73 -10.60 4.24 11.04
C MET A 73 -11.06 3.71 9.68
N TYR A 74 -10.10 3.27 8.88
CA TYR A 74 -10.32 2.76 7.54
C TYR A 74 -10.04 1.26 7.48
N LYS A 75 -10.67 0.58 6.51
CA LYS A 75 -10.64 -0.85 6.34
C LYS A 75 -10.34 -1.23 4.90
N TYR A 76 -9.44 -2.18 4.71
CA TYR A 76 -9.09 -2.73 3.41
C TYR A 76 -8.56 -4.15 3.54
N LEU A 77 -9.21 -5.10 2.86
CA LEU A 77 -8.89 -6.53 2.98
C LEU A 77 -8.72 -6.97 4.45
N ASP A 78 -9.59 -6.48 5.33
CA ASP A 78 -9.64 -6.90 6.73
C ASP A 78 -9.74 -8.43 6.82
N ASP A 79 -9.29 -8.96 7.96
CA ASP A 79 -9.32 -10.39 8.23
C ASP A 79 -10.71 -10.97 7.88
N ASP A 80 -10.69 -12.07 7.12
CA ASP A 80 -11.84 -12.87 6.65
C ASP A 80 -12.41 -12.54 5.26
N ILE A 81 -11.95 -11.51 4.54
CA ILE A 81 -12.44 -11.25 3.16
C ILE A 81 -11.89 -12.30 2.17
N LEU A 82 -10.62 -12.66 2.30
CA LEU A 82 -9.95 -13.62 1.42
C LEU A 82 -9.76 -14.96 2.15
N PRO A 83 -9.96 -16.11 1.46
CA PRO A 83 -9.63 -17.40 2.03
C PRO A 83 -8.12 -17.49 2.33
N LYS A 84 -7.81 -18.06 3.50
CA LYS A 84 -6.44 -18.40 3.91
C LYS A 84 -6.19 -19.91 3.86
N THR A 85 -7.25 -20.71 3.95
CA THR A 85 -7.21 -22.18 3.86
C THR A 85 -7.11 -22.65 2.41
N PHE A 86 -6.18 -23.54 2.15
CA PHE A 86 -5.91 -24.17 0.87
C PHE A 86 -6.32 -25.64 0.90
N SER A 87 -6.78 -26.15 -0.24
CA SER A 87 -7.04 -27.58 -0.45
C SER A 87 -6.42 -27.96 -1.77
N TYR A 88 -5.53 -28.96 -1.73
CA TYR A 88 -4.74 -29.33 -2.89
C TYR A 88 -5.53 -30.23 -3.85
N ASP A 89 -5.56 -29.87 -5.13
CA ASP A 89 -6.02 -30.75 -6.21
C ASP A 89 -4.80 -31.37 -6.90
N LYS A 90 -4.65 -32.69 -6.77
CA LYS A 90 -3.56 -33.49 -7.37
C LYS A 90 -3.51 -33.39 -8.90
N GLU A 91 -4.62 -33.08 -9.56
CA GLU A 91 -4.67 -32.88 -11.02
C GLU A 91 -4.40 -31.42 -11.42
N GLY A 92 -4.41 -30.51 -10.45
CA GLY A 92 -4.24 -29.08 -10.64
C GLY A 92 -2.79 -28.66 -10.85
N THR A 93 -2.58 -27.69 -11.75
CA THR A 93 -1.33 -26.92 -11.82
C THR A 93 -1.65 -25.50 -11.40
N TYR A 94 -0.95 -24.99 -10.38
CA TYR A 94 -1.24 -23.66 -9.83
C TYR A 94 -0.14 -22.67 -10.18
N ASN A 95 -0.53 -21.54 -10.79
CA ASN A 95 0.31 -20.38 -11.01
C ASN A 95 0.09 -19.41 -9.86
N LEU A 96 1.15 -19.02 -9.18
CA LEU A 96 1.12 -18.05 -8.09
C LEU A 96 1.39 -16.66 -8.65
N HIS A 97 0.55 -15.68 -8.31
CA HIS A 97 0.70 -14.27 -8.66
C HIS A 97 0.81 -13.44 -7.39
N LEU A 98 1.95 -12.77 -7.17
CA LEU A 98 2.16 -12.01 -5.95
C LEU A 98 1.54 -10.60 -6.03
N CYS A 99 0.46 -10.38 -5.29
CA CYS A 99 -0.27 -9.12 -5.19
C CYS A 99 0.17 -8.35 -3.94
N ALA A 100 1.37 -7.77 -3.99
CA ALA A 100 1.87 -6.88 -2.93
C ALA A 100 1.24 -5.49 -3.08
N PHE A 101 0.69 -4.94 -2.00
CA PHE A 101 0.12 -3.59 -1.98
C PHE A 101 0.63 -2.78 -0.80
N LYS A 102 0.56 -1.45 -0.90
CA LYS A 102 0.84 -0.51 0.19
C LYS A 102 -0.36 0.39 0.40
N PHE A 103 -0.87 0.38 1.62
CA PHE A 103 -1.87 1.29 2.17
C PHE A 103 -1.17 2.56 2.64
N ILE A 104 -1.67 3.71 2.18
CA ILE A 104 -1.11 5.02 2.43
C ILE A 104 -2.20 5.86 3.08
N ASP A 105 -1.95 6.40 4.28
CA ASP A 105 -2.93 7.05 5.14
C ASP A 105 -2.53 8.47 5.58
N ASN A 106 -1.46 9.02 5.01
CA ASN A 106 -0.93 10.36 5.30
C ASN A 106 -1.37 11.43 4.29
N THR A 107 -2.52 11.22 3.65
CA THR A 107 -3.23 12.15 2.77
C THR A 107 -4.62 12.44 3.32
N ILE A 108 -5.38 13.34 2.70
CA ILE A 108 -6.74 13.68 3.15
C ILE A 108 -7.68 12.46 3.24
N TYR A 109 -7.47 11.49 2.35
CA TYR A 109 -8.08 10.17 2.37
C TYR A 109 -7.00 9.12 2.17
N PRO A 110 -7.14 7.90 2.71
CA PRO A 110 -6.21 6.83 2.42
C PRO A 110 -6.37 6.30 0.99
N PHE A 111 -5.32 5.72 0.45
CA PHE A 111 -5.34 5.03 -0.84
C PHE A 111 -4.37 3.85 -0.88
N LEU A 112 -4.45 3.10 -1.98
CA LEU A 112 -3.62 1.93 -2.22
C LEU A 112 -2.77 2.08 -3.47
N THR A 113 -1.57 1.54 -3.38
CA THR A 113 -0.70 1.28 -4.52
C THR A 113 -0.38 -0.21 -4.58
N TYR A 114 -0.46 -0.79 -5.77
CA TYR A 114 -0.02 -2.15 -6.04
C TYR A 114 1.36 -2.16 -6.67
N TYR A 115 2.20 -3.11 -6.26
CA TYR A 115 3.53 -3.27 -6.82
C TYR A 115 3.51 -4.27 -7.98
N MET A 116 3.60 -3.74 -9.19
CA MET A 116 3.69 -4.53 -10.43
C MET A 116 5.09 -4.48 -11.01
N ILE A 117 5.43 -5.45 -11.86
CA ILE A 117 6.70 -5.48 -12.59
C ILE A 117 6.48 -5.12 -14.06
N ASN A 118 7.41 -4.34 -14.61
CA ASN A 118 7.38 -3.94 -16.02
C ASN A 118 8.08 -4.98 -16.91
N ASN A 119 7.31 -5.65 -17.76
CA ASN A 119 7.80 -6.53 -18.83
C ASN A 119 7.47 -5.92 -20.21
N GLU A 120 6.54 -6.53 -20.95
CA GLU A 120 5.85 -5.93 -22.11
C GLU A 120 4.54 -5.26 -21.67
N GLU A 121 3.92 -5.83 -20.63
CA GLU A 121 2.77 -5.32 -19.91
C GLU A 121 3.11 -5.36 -18.41
N LEU A 122 2.39 -4.57 -17.62
CA LEU A 122 2.46 -4.62 -16.18
C LEU A 122 1.76 -5.88 -15.68
N GLU A 123 2.49 -6.65 -14.89
CA GLU A 123 2.00 -7.88 -14.28
C GLU A 123 2.44 -8.01 -12.83
N PHE A 124 1.77 -8.88 -12.08
CA PHE A 124 2.28 -9.33 -10.79
C PHE A 124 3.42 -10.33 -10.99
N PRO A 125 4.42 -10.39 -10.09
CA PRO A 125 5.43 -11.44 -10.10
C PRO A 125 4.76 -12.83 -10.08
N LYS A 126 5.30 -13.76 -10.90
CA LYS A 126 4.72 -15.10 -11.10
C LYS A 126 5.67 -16.21 -10.64
N ALA A 127 5.12 -17.26 -10.05
CA ALA A 127 5.79 -18.52 -9.74
C ALA A 127 4.83 -19.70 -9.98
N TYR A 128 5.35 -20.92 -9.86
CA TYR A 128 4.54 -22.14 -9.88
C TYR A 128 4.53 -22.76 -8.49
N LEU A 129 3.39 -23.28 -8.07
CA LEU A 129 3.31 -24.12 -6.89
C LEU A 129 3.96 -25.48 -7.21
N ASP A 130 4.87 -25.92 -6.36
CA ASP A 130 5.56 -27.19 -6.49
C ASP A 130 4.69 -28.34 -5.97
N SER A 131 3.87 -28.88 -6.86
CA SER A 131 3.00 -30.05 -6.63
C SER A 131 3.75 -31.26 -6.05
N SER A 132 5.04 -31.43 -6.38
CA SER A 132 5.81 -32.61 -5.94
C SER A 132 6.05 -32.67 -4.43
N LYS A 133 5.88 -31.54 -3.72
CA LYS A 133 6.01 -31.47 -2.26
C LYS A 133 4.80 -32.05 -1.53
N PHE A 134 3.65 -32.14 -2.19
CA PHE A 134 2.40 -32.64 -1.61
C PHE A 134 2.27 -34.17 -1.73
N ASP A 135 3.08 -34.82 -2.58
CA ASP A 135 2.99 -36.25 -2.86
C ASP A 135 3.77 -37.15 -1.84
N ILE A 136 4.19 -36.63 -0.68
CA ILE A 136 5.19 -37.29 0.19
C ILE A 136 4.58 -38.30 1.20
N THR A 137 3.27 -38.32 1.43
CA THR A 137 2.64 -39.19 2.43
C THR A 137 2.13 -40.48 1.79
N THR A 138 2.89 -41.58 1.83
CA THR A 138 2.31 -42.96 1.88
C THR A 138 3.30 -44.10 2.12
N GLU A 139 4.62 -43.98 1.91
CA GLU A 139 5.48 -45.18 1.84
C GLU A 139 6.28 -45.58 3.09
N GLU A 140 6.40 -44.77 4.16
CA GLU A 140 7.38 -45.07 5.22
C GLU A 140 6.87 -45.74 6.52
N ASP A 141 5.57 -45.84 6.80
CA ASP A 141 5.11 -46.34 8.12
C ASP A 141 4.45 -47.75 8.17
N GLU A 142 4.11 -48.39 7.04
CA GLU A 142 3.42 -49.69 7.09
C GLU A 142 4.32 -50.94 7.29
N ASN A 143 5.65 -50.82 7.34
CA ASN A 143 6.56 -51.98 7.36
C ASN A 143 7.39 -52.18 8.64
N LYS A 144 6.77 -52.01 9.81
CA LYS A 144 7.28 -52.59 11.08
C LYS A 144 6.26 -53.52 11.73
N GLU A 145 5.80 -54.52 10.99
CA GLU A 145 5.32 -55.76 11.61
C GLU A 145 6.46 -56.39 12.44
N ILE A 146 6.34 -56.29 13.77
CA ILE A 146 7.12 -57.08 14.72
C ILE A 146 6.73 -58.55 14.53
N LYS A 147 7.49 -59.29 13.72
CA LYS A 147 7.40 -60.75 13.67
C LYS A 147 7.90 -61.34 14.97
N ILE A 148 6.99 -61.55 15.92
CA ILE A 148 7.21 -62.47 17.03
C ILE A 148 7.25 -63.87 16.43
N LYS A 149 8.44 -64.50 16.48
CA LYS A 149 8.59 -65.93 16.26
C LYS A 149 8.15 -66.64 17.53
N GLU A 150 7.09 -67.43 17.47
CA GLU A 150 6.89 -68.53 18.41
C GLU A 150 6.87 -69.85 17.66
N ASP A 151 7.96 -70.59 17.86
CA ASP A 151 8.10 -71.99 17.53
C ASP A 151 7.35 -72.87 18.55
N ASP A 152 6.79 -73.94 18.01
CA ASP A 152 6.59 -75.27 18.60
C ASP A 152 5.51 -75.57 19.65
N ASN A 153 4.57 -76.40 19.17
CA ASN A 153 3.99 -77.58 19.82
C ASN A 153 3.02 -77.37 21.02
N ARG A 154 1.70 -77.49 20.74
CA ARG A 154 0.77 -78.45 21.41
C ARG A 154 -0.69 -78.36 20.90
N ARG A 155 -1.13 -79.47 20.29
CA ARG A 155 -2.47 -80.15 20.32
C ARG A 155 -3.79 -79.37 20.08
N PRO A 156 -4.80 -80.01 19.46
CA PRO A 156 -6.00 -79.35 18.96
C PRO A 156 -7.02 -79.07 20.07
N ILE A 157 -7.44 -77.80 20.21
CA ILE A 157 -8.56 -77.37 21.05
C ILE A 157 -9.65 -76.74 20.16
N ASP A 158 -10.00 -77.41 19.06
CA ASP A 158 -11.09 -76.97 18.18
C ASP A 158 -12.47 -77.49 18.63
N SER A 159 -12.59 -78.04 19.85
CA SER A 159 -13.83 -78.68 20.33
C SER A 159 -14.53 -77.96 21.48
N ILE A 160 -14.00 -76.84 21.99
CA ILE A 160 -14.59 -76.14 23.17
C ILE A 160 -15.14 -74.76 22.81
N ILE A 161 -14.64 -74.11 21.76
CA ILE A 161 -15.13 -72.77 21.34
C ILE A 161 -16.53 -72.84 20.72
N GLU A 162 -16.93 -73.99 20.15
CA GLU A 162 -18.26 -74.18 19.55
C GLU A 162 -19.41 -74.36 20.56
N MET A 163 -19.11 -74.57 21.85
CA MET A 163 -20.13 -74.70 22.90
C MET A 163 -20.51 -73.38 23.59
N PHE A 164 -19.72 -72.31 23.44
CA PHE A 164 -20.01 -71.02 24.08
C PHE A 164 -20.66 -69.98 23.17
N SER A 165 -20.81 -70.26 21.87
CA SER A 165 -21.40 -69.35 20.88
C SER A 165 -22.94 -69.23 20.94
N LYS A 166 -23.61 -69.80 21.93
CA LYS A 166 -25.09 -69.88 21.99
C LYS A 166 -25.79 -69.14 23.13
N ILE A 167 -25.10 -68.27 23.88
CA ILE A 167 -25.74 -67.52 24.99
C ILE A 167 -25.56 -65.98 24.89
N GLY A 168 -24.78 -65.44 23.95
CA GLY A 168 -24.49 -64.00 23.87
C GLY A 168 -25.05 -63.27 22.64
N GLY A 169 -26.34 -63.40 22.32
CA GLY A 169 -26.93 -62.83 21.08
C GLY A 169 -27.08 -61.30 21.04
N ASN A 170 -26.84 -60.58 22.14
CA ASN A 170 -27.03 -59.12 22.23
C ASN A 170 -25.76 -58.32 22.57
N GLN A 171 -24.61 -58.96 22.77
CA GLN A 171 -23.33 -58.27 23.06
C GLN A 171 -22.49 -58.03 21.81
N LYS A 172 -22.61 -58.91 20.81
CA LYS A 172 -21.84 -58.84 19.58
C LYS A 172 -22.22 -57.67 18.65
N LEU A 173 -23.48 -57.24 18.70
CA LEU A 173 -23.97 -56.08 17.94
C LEU A 173 -23.50 -54.73 18.52
N LYS A 174 -23.14 -54.69 19.82
CA LYS A 174 -22.60 -53.48 20.44
C LYS A 174 -21.11 -53.30 20.18
N GLU A 175 -20.35 -54.39 20.21
CA GLU A 175 -18.91 -54.38 19.89
C GLU A 175 -18.67 -54.03 18.40
N GLU A 176 -19.52 -54.49 17.47
CA GLU A 176 -19.44 -54.13 16.04
C GLU A 176 -19.91 -52.69 15.73
N GLU A 177 -20.70 -52.05 16.61
CA GLU A 177 -21.07 -50.62 16.49
C GLU A 177 -19.96 -49.73 17.09
N GLU A 178 -19.37 -50.10 18.23
CA GLU A 178 -18.24 -49.38 18.84
C GLU A 178 -16.96 -49.46 17.98
N GLU A 179 -16.65 -50.59 17.33
CA GLU A 179 -15.49 -50.69 16.41
C GLU A 179 -15.64 -49.80 15.17
N LYS A 180 -16.87 -49.61 14.67
CA LYS A 180 -17.12 -48.71 13.53
C LYS A 180 -17.01 -47.24 13.90
N GLU A 181 -17.53 -46.85 15.06
CA GLU A 181 -17.37 -45.48 15.57
C GLU A 181 -15.87 -45.17 15.81
N GLU A 182 -15.07 -46.13 16.29
CA GLU A 182 -13.62 -45.96 16.45
C GLU A 182 -12.83 -45.92 15.11
N GLU A 183 -13.29 -46.61 14.06
CA GLU A 183 -12.70 -46.52 12.72
C GLU A 183 -13.04 -45.18 12.04
N GLU A 184 -14.30 -44.73 12.11
CA GLU A 184 -14.73 -43.43 11.58
C GLU A 184 -13.99 -42.27 12.27
N GLU A 185 -13.82 -42.30 13.60
CA GLU A 185 -13.04 -41.27 14.34
C GLU A 185 -11.54 -41.27 14.01
N LYS A 186 -10.98 -42.39 13.53
CA LYS A 186 -9.58 -42.45 13.10
C LYS A 186 -9.40 -41.89 11.70
N GLU A 187 -10.28 -42.27 10.77
CA GLU A 187 -10.28 -41.73 9.40
C GLU A 187 -10.44 -40.21 9.41
N GLU A 188 -11.35 -39.65 10.23
CA GLU A 188 -11.52 -38.20 10.35
C GLU A 188 -10.25 -37.48 10.86
N LYS A 189 -9.53 -38.08 11.82
CA LYS A 189 -8.27 -37.50 12.35
C LYS A 189 -7.14 -37.55 11.33
N GLU A 190 -7.02 -38.66 10.59
CA GLU A 190 -6.01 -38.78 9.53
C GLU A 190 -6.28 -37.76 8.40
N GLU A 191 -7.54 -37.54 8.02
CA GLU A 191 -7.90 -36.49 7.05
C GLU A 191 -7.62 -35.07 7.55
N GLU A 192 -7.83 -34.77 8.83
CA GLU A 192 -7.49 -33.46 9.41
C GLU A 192 -5.97 -33.23 9.42
N GLU A 193 -5.18 -34.24 9.79
CA GLU A 193 -3.71 -34.16 9.78
C GLU A 193 -3.15 -33.96 8.36
N GLU A 194 -3.72 -34.64 7.35
CA GLU A 194 -3.32 -34.46 5.94
C GLU A 194 -3.61 -33.02 5.46
N LYS A 195 -4.79 -32.47 5.78
CA LYS A 195 -5.17 -31.09 5.42
C LYS A 195 -4.27 -30.05 6.09
N ASP A 196 -3.91 -30.26 7.35
CA ASP A 196 -2.99 -29.38 8.07
C ASP A 196 -1.57 -29.41 7.46
N GLU A 197 -1.12 -30.58 7.00
CA GLU A 197 0.17 -30.70 6.29
C GLU A 197 0.14 -30.02 4.91
N GLU A 198 -0.91 -30.22 4.12
CA GLU A 198 -1.11 -29.53 2.84
C GLU A 198 -1.09 -28.00 3.03
N GLN A 199 -1.83 -27.50 4.02
CA GLN A 199 -1.86 -26.07 4.35
C GLN A 199 -0.46 -25.53 4.67
N ARG A 200 0.28 -26.23 5.53
CA ARG A 200 1.64 -25.84 5.92
C ARG A 200 2.58 -25.79 4.71
N LEU A 201 2.54 -26.81 3.85
CA LEU A 201 3.37 -26.87 2.64
C LEU A 201 3.03 -25.76 1.64
N PHE A 202 1.76 -25.41 1.53
CA PHE A 202 1.32 -24.29 0.71
C PHE A 202 1.85 -22.96 1.27
N GLU A 203 1.66 -22.68 2.55
CA GLU A 203 2.13 -21.45 3.20
C GLU A 203 3.65 -21.30 3.11
N GLU A 204 4.42 -22.38 3.32
CA GLU A 204 5.87 -22.37 3.17
C GLU A 204 6.28 -21.91 1.77
N GLN A 205 5.63 -22.42 0.72
CA GLN A 205 5.94 -22.04 -0.66
C GLN A 205 5.54 -20.59 -0.97
N VAL A 206 4.38 -20.16 -0.48
CA VAL A 206 3.88 -18.78 -0.63
C VAL A 206 4.82 -17.79 0.07
N PHE A 207 5.26 -18.08 1.28
CA PHE A 207 6.16 -17.21 2.04
C PHE A 207 7.58 -17.22 1.49
N GLU A 208 8.10 -18.35 1.03
CA GLU A 208 9.39 -18.40 0.34
C GLU A 208 9.33 -17.63 -0.99
N PHE A 209 8.23 -17.73 -1.73
CA PHE A 209 8.02 -16.92 -2.92
C PHE A 209 8.03 -15.43 -2.57
N PHE A 210 7.26 -14.99 -1.57
CA PHE A 210 7.26 -13.61 -1.10
C PHE A 210 8.67 -13.12 -0.71
N LYS A 211 9.42 -13.89 0.10
CA LYS A 211 10.80 -13.54 0.50
C LYS A 211 11.73 -13.42 -0.69
N SER A 212 11.64 -14.35 -1.64
CA SER A 212 12.45 -14.31 -2.86
C SER A 212 12.17 -13.06 -3.69
N VAL A 213 10.91 -12.61 -3.69
CA VAL A 213 10.41 -11.49 -4.48
C VAL A 213 10.74 -10.14 -3.85
N THR A 214 10.55 -10.04 -2.54
CA THR A 214 10.68 -8.77 -1.79
C THR A 214 12.05 -8.60 -1.13
N LYS A 215 12.87 -9.67 -1.07
CA LYS A 215 14.10 -9.73 -0.26
C LYS A 215 13.85 -9.47 1.24
N TYR A 216 12.60 -9.58 1.69
CA TYR A 216 12.20 -9.46 3.08
C TYR A 216 12.76 -10.65 3.88
N LYS A 217 13.29 -10.36 5.08
CA LYS A 217 14.04 -11.34 5.89
C LYS A 217 13.41 -11.63 7.24
N GLU A 218 12.36 -10.91 7.59
CA GLU A 218 11.72 -11.06 8.89
C GLU A 218 10.78 -12.28 8.86
N THR A 219 10.39 -12.73 10.05
CA THR A 219 9.68 -14.00 10.24
C THR A 219 8.17 -13.85 10.36
N ASP A 220 7.68 -12.61 10.41
CA ASP A 220 6.28 -12.20 10.62
C ASP A 220 5.51 -12.01 9.31
N ILE A 221 5.89 -12.74 8.26
CA ILE A 221 5.27 -12.68 6.94
C ILE A 221 3.79 -13.11 6.99
N ASP A 222 3.44 -13.98 7.92
CA ASP A 222 2.07 -14.39 8.22
C ASP A 222 1.18 -13.18 8.58
N THR A 223 1.75 -12.17 9.25
CA THR A 223 1.02 -10.94 9.60
C THR A 223 0.77 -10.02 8.40
N LEU A 224 1.57 -10.16 7.34
CA LEU A 224 1.45 -9.42 6.08
C LEU A 224 0.50 -10.13 5.12
N TYR A 225 0.37 -11.45 5.23
CA TYR A 225 -0.45 -12.26 4.33
C TYR A 225 -1.95 -12.06 4.62
N ARG A 226 -2.69 -11.60 3.61
CA ARG A 226 -4.13 -11.33 3.71
C ARG A 226 -4.99 -12.47 3.17
N GLY A 227 -4.41 -13.42 2.44
CA GLY A 227 -5.10 -14.55 1.82
C GLY A 227 -4.91 -14.57 0.31
N TYR A 228 -5.71 -15.38 -0.38
CA TYR A 228 -5.61 -15.52 -1.83
C TYR A 228 -6.97 -15.45 -2.53
N LEU A 229 -6.95 -15.17 -3.83
CA LEU A 229 -8.08 -15.31 -4.73
C LEU A 229 -7.70 -16.27 -5.85
N GLN A 230 -8.53 -17.27 -6.11
CA GLN A 230 -8.28 -18.27 -7.15
C GLN A 230 -9.23 -18.07 -8.33
N GLU A 231 -8.65 -17.92 -9.52
CA GLU A 231 -9.38 -17.97 -10.79
C GLU A 231 -8.78 -19.07 -11.67
N ASN A 232 -9.52 -20.17 -11.84
CA ASN A 232 -9.01 -21.38 -12.50
C ASN A 232 -7.75 -21.91 -11.81
N ASN A 233 -6.63 -21.89 -12.54
CA ASN A 233 -5.31 -22.36 -12.11
C ASN A 233 -4.44 -21.20 -11.59
N ASP A 234 -4.93 -19.96 -11.62
CA ASP A 234 -4.20 -18.79 -11.17
C ASP A 234 -4.61 -18.43 -9.74
N MET A 235 -3.63 -18.35 -8.84
CA MET A 235 -3.79 -17.96 -7.45
C MET A 235 -3.13 -16.59 -7.21
N PHE A 236 -3.94 -15.58 -6.93
CA PHE A 236 -3.52 -14.23 -6.60
C PHE A 236 -3.33 -14.09 -5.09
N LEU A 237 -2.08 -13.96 -4.64
CA LEU A 237 -1.67 -13.97 -3.24
C LEU A 237 -1.53 -12.53 -2.73
N PHE A 238 -2.34 -12.10 -1.77
CA PHE A 238 -2.38 -10.70 -1.31
C PHE A 238 -1.52 -10.47 -0.07
N PHE A 239 -0.63 -9.49 -0.16
CA PHE A 239 0.27 -9.11 0.93
C PHE A 239 0.21 -7.61 1.21
N ASP A 240 -0.07 -7.27 2.46
CA ASP A 240 0.00 -5.92 2.99
C ASP A 240 1.45 -5.53 3.27
N CYS A 241 1.99 -4.67 2.43
CA CYS A 241 3.37 -4.19 2.49
C CYS A 241 3.45 -2.75 3.04
N SER A 242 2.42 -2.28 3.75
CA SER A 242 2.34 -0.88 4.18
C SER A 242 3.44 -0.49 5.17
N GLN A 243 3.86 -1.45 5.98
CA GLN A 243 4.88 -1.27 7.03
C GLN A 243 6.28 -1.71 6.60
N ILE A 244 6.47 -2.12 5.34
CA ILE A 244 7.76 -2.60 4.84
C ILE A 244 8.25 -1.72 3.70
N ASP A 245 9.57 -1.48 3.69
CA ASP A 245 10.23 -0.83 2.57
C ASP A 245 10.63 -1.90 1.56
N LEU A 246 9.81 -2.08 0.53
CA LEU A 246 10.15 -2.94 -0.59
C LEU A 246 11.36 -2.36 -1.36
N PRO A 247 12.31 -3.19 -1.79
CA PRO A 247 13.41 -2.72 -2.63
C PRO A 247 12.87 -2.22 -3.97
N ASN A 248 13.44 -1.12 -4.49
CA ASN A 248 13.06 -0.60 -5.81
C ASN A 248 13.33 -1.59 -6.96
N SER A 249 14.05 -2.69 -6.71
CA SER A 249 14.42 -3.68 -7.71
C SER A 249 14.32 -5.13 -7.24
N TYR A 250 13.94 -5.97 -8.20
CA TYR A 250 13.61 -7.37 -8.06
C TYR A 250 14.45 -8.26 -8.99
N ASP A 251 14.89 -9.42 -8.51
CA ASP A 251 15.68 -10.39 -9.27
C ASP A 251 14.95 -11.75 -9.26
N LEU A 252 14.02 -11.99 -10.19
CA LEU A 252 13.24 -13.26 -10.28
C LEU A 252 14.10 -14.43 -10.76
N ASP A 253 15.03 -14.13 -11.66
CA ASP A 253 15.93 -15.07 -12.27
C ASP A 253 17.27 -14.36 -12.45
N LEU A 254 18.38 -15.07 -12.23
CA LEU A 254 19.79 -14.63 -12.32
C LEU A 254 20.20 -13.90 -13.63
N LYS A 255 19.24 -13.58 -14.52
CA LYS A 255 19.39 -13.02 -15.86
C LYS A 255 18.85 -11.59 -16.01
N ALA A 256 17.94 -11.09 -15.16
CA ALA A 256 17.41 -9.73 -15.29
C ALA A 256 16.86 -9.16 -13.97
N THR A 257 17.32 -7.96 -13.62
CA THR A 257 16.75 -7.15 -12.54
C THR A 257 15.57 -6.35 -13.10
N LYS A 258 14.39 -6.52 -12.52
CA LYS A 258 13.16 -5.75 -12.82
C LYS A 258 12.96 -4.67 -11.77
N THR A 259 12.18 -3.64 -12.08
CA THR A 259 11.80 -2.60 -11.12
C THR A 259 10.32 -2.72 -10.80
N TYR A 260 9.98 -2.47 -9.54
CA TYR A 260 8.58 -2.32 -9.17
C TYR A 260 8.05 -0.99 -9.66
N MET A 261 6.82 -1.03 -10.17
CA MET A 261 6.05 0.13 -10.51
C MET A 261 4.85 0.18 -9.55
N PRO A 262 4.70 1.26 -8.76
CA PRO A 262 3.51 1.49 -7.98
C PRO A 262 2.36 1.89 -8.92
N VAL A 263 1.29 1.12 -8.89
CA VAL A 263 0.11 1.25 -9.75
C VAL A 263 -1.09 1.57 -8.87
N LEU A 264 -1.85 2.61 -9.21
CA LEU A 264 -3.06 2.97 -8.47
C LEU A 264 -4.22 2.04 -8.85
N ILE A 265 -5.20 1.89 -7.97
CA ILE A 265 -6.45 1.19 -8.29
C ILE A 265 -7.12 1.82 -9.52
N ASP A 266 -7.14 3.16 -9.60
CA ASP A 266 -7.69 3.89 -10.75
C ASP A 266 -6.98 3.53 -12.08
N ASP A 267 -5.67 3.27 -12.04
CA ASP A 267 -4.91 2.82 -13.20
C ASP A 267 -5.41 1.42 -13.66
N ILE A 268 -5.61 0.50 -12.71
CA ILE A 268 -6.03 -0.89 -12.96
C ILE A 268 -7.46 -0.97 -13.51
N ILE A 269 -8.42 -0.33 -12.85
CA ILE A 269 -9.85 -0.46 -13.17
C ILE A 269 -10.22 0.23 -14.49
N ASN A 270 -9.50 1.28 -14.87
CA ASN A 270 -9.70 2.00 -16.12
C ASN A 270 -8.75 1.54 -17.23
N SER A 271 -7.91 0.52 -16.97
CA SER A 271 -6.87 0.04 -17.89
C SER A 271 -6.00 1.17 -18.43
N LYS A 272 -5.68 2.16 -17.58
CA LYS A 272 -4.83 3.28 -17.98
C LYS A 272 -3.39 2.78 -18.14
N PRO A 273 -2.70 3.09 -19.24
CA PRO A 273 -1.30 2.75 -19.37
C PRO A 273 -0.49 3.56 -18.35
N VAL A 274 0.31 2.88 -17.53
CA VAL A 274 1.18 3.54 -16.56
C VAL A 274 2.54 3.75 -17.23
N LEU A 275 2.90 5.01 -17.46
CA LEU A 275 4.14 5.38 -18.15
C LEU A 275 4.31 4.68 -19.52
N ASN A 276 3.24 4.63 -20.31
CA ASN A 276 3.12 3.94 -21.62
C ASN A 276 3.14 2.40 -21.57
N VAL A 277 3.06 1.78 -20.39
CA VAL A 277 2.97 0.33 -20.26
C VAL A 277 1.53 -0.05 -19.91
N SER A 278 0.91 -0.89 -20.73
CA SER A 278 -0.44 -1.41 -20.47
C SER A 278 -0.43 -2.40 -19.31
N ILE A 279 -1.54 -2.48 -18.57
CA ILE A 279 -1.74 -3.49 -17.52
C ILE A 279 -2.34 -4.74 -18.15
N GLN A 280 -1.87 -5.93 -17.73
CA GLN A 280 -2.41 -7.21 -18.19
C GLN A 280 -3.93 -7.27 -18.00
N SER A 281 -4.64 -7.71 -19.04
CA SER A 281 -6.11 -7.71 -19.06
C SER A 281 -6.71 -8.60 -17.98
N GLU A 282 -6.04 -9.71 -17.65
CA GLU A 282 -6.39 -10.65 -16.60
C GLU A 282 -6.44 -9.95 -15.25
N ILE A 283 -5.50 -9.03 -14.98
CA ILE A 283 -5.47 -8.26 -13.74
C ILE A 283 -6.61 -7.25 -13.70
N THR A 284 -6.84 -6.50 -14.78
CA THR A 284 -8.00 -5.60 -14.84
C THR A 284 -9.30 -6.38 -14.61
N ASN A 285 -9.47 -7.54 -15.27
CA ASN A 285 -10.66 -8.37 -15.13
C ASN A 285 -10.85 -8.87 -13.69
N LEU A 286 -9.78 -9.35 -13.04
CA LEU A 286 -9.79 -9.77 -11.64
C LEU A 286 -10.34 -8.65 -10.73
N PHE A 287 -9.84 -7.42 -10.89
CA PHE A 287 -10.24 -6.29 -10.06
C PHE A 287 -11.67 -5.82 -10.36
N LEU A 288 -12.10 -5.84 -11.62
CA LEU A 288 -13.46 -5.49 -12.02
C LEU A 288 -14.51 -6.52 -11.55
N GLN A 289 -14.11 -7.79 -11.43
CA GLN A 289 -15.00 -8.86 -10.94
C GLN A 289 -15.10 -8.89 -9.41
N ASN A 290 -14.10 -8.35 -8.71
CA ASN A 290 -13.97 -8.44 -7.26
C ASN A 290 -13.89 -7.04 -6.63
N ASN A 291 -15.03 -6.37 -6.47
CA ASN A 291 -15.14 -4.99 -5.98
C ASN A 291 -14.46 -4.72 -4.62
N TYR A 292 -14.26 -5.73 -3.78
CA TYR A 292 -13.56 -5.55 -2.51
C TYR A 292 -12.05 -5.34 -2.68
N LEU A 293 -11.48 -5.69 -3.84
CA LEU A 293 -10.09 -5.40 -4.20
C LEU A 293 -9.89 -3.91 -4.54
N THR A 294 -10.94 -3.21 -4.95
CA THR A 294 -10.90 -1.82 -5.44
C THR A 294 -11.38 -0.80 -4.43
N GLN A 295 -11.88 -1.21 -3.27
CA GLN A 295 -12.58 -0.34 -2.32
C GLN A 295 -11.90 -0.31 -0.96
N ILE A 296 -11.46 0.88 -0.55
CA ILE A 296 -11.22 1.20 0.86
C ILE A 296 -12.54 1.67 1.46
N LYS A 297 -12.85 1.22 2.67
CA LYS A 297 -14.10 1.56 3.35
C LYS A 297 -13.86 2.22 4.69
N GLU A 298 -14.72 3.14 5.07
CA GLU A 298 -14.81 3.63 6.45
C GLU A 298 -15.55 2.61 7.33
N LEU A 299 -15.60 2.86 8.65
CA LEU A 299 -16.31 2.01 9.60
C LEU A 299 -17.80 1.85 9.30
N ASP A 300 -18.42 2.85 8.69
CA ASP A 300 -19.83 2.82 8.28
C ASP A 300 -20.07 2.13 6.93
N ASN A 301 -19.02 1.57 6.32
CA ASN A 301 -18.97 0.96 4.99
C ASN A 301 -19.13 1.94 3.81
N THR A 302 -19.02 3.25 4.03
CA THR A 302 -18.87 4.20 2.93
C THR A 302 -17.55 3.96 2.20
N VAL A 303 -17.58 4.09 0.87
CA VAL A 303 -16.40 3.88 0.02
C VAL A 303 -15.62 5.18 -0.04
N VAL A 304 -14.34 5.09 0.28
CA VAL A 304 -13.40 6.20 0.18
C VAL A 304 -13.12 6.49 -1.30
N GLU A 305 -13.03 7.77 -1.66
CA GLU A 305 -12.70 8.19 -3.01
C GLU A 305 -11.32 7.66 -3.44
N THR A 306 -11.21 7.18 -4.67
CA THR A 306 -9.94 6.66 -5.21
C THR A 306 -9.18 7.80 -5.92
N PRO A 307 -7.88 8.01 -5.62
CA PRO A 307 -7.12 9.04 -6.29
C PRO A 307 -6.80 8.64 -7.73
N ILE A 308 -6.60 9.65 -8.57
CA ILE A 308 -6.16 9.49 -9.96
C ILE A 308 -4.66 9.77 -10.08
N ARG A 309 -4.01 9.19 -11.09
CA ARG A 309 -2.64 9.56 -11.45
C ARG A 309 -2.62 10.90 -12.17
N VAL A 310 -1.78 11.82 -11.70
CA VAL A 310 -1.52 13.10 -12.35
C VAL A 310 -0.02 13.39 -12.41
N PHE A 311 0.37 14.37 -13.24
CA PHE A 311 1.75 14.71 -13.53
C PHE A 311 2.03 16.16 -13.15
N LEU A 312 3.06 16.37 -12.33
CA LEU A 312 3.41 17.71 -11.86
C LEU A 312 3.87 18.60 -13.02
N CYS A 313 3.42 19.85 -13.00
CA CYS A 313 3.83 20.88 -13.95
C CYS A 313 4.62 22.00 -13.29
N GLU A 314 5.50 22.61 -14.08
CA GLU A 314 6.13 23.90 -13.80
C GLU A 314 5.81 24.90 -14.92
N GLU A 315 5.90 26.20 -14.62
CA GLU A 315 5.75 27.25 -15.62
C GLU A 315 7.12 27.65 -16.18
N VAL A 316 7.29 27.51 -17.49
CA VAL A 316 8.51 27.85 -18.22
C VAL A 316 8.14 28.66 -19.46
N ASN A 317 8.54 29.93 -19.48
CA ASN A 317 8.22 30.87 -20.57
C ASN A 317 6.71 30.98 -20.83
N GLU A 318 5.91 31.22 -19.78
CA GLU A 318 4.44 31.35 -19.83
C GLU A 318 3.67 30.09 -20.26
N ALA A 319 4.37 28.96 -20.44
CA ALA A 319 3.78 27.67 -20.79
C ALA A 319 4.02 26.65 -19.67
N TYR A 320 3.05 25.75 -19.46
CA TYR A 320 3.22 24.64 -18.54
C TYR A 320 4.00 23.49 -19.19
N LYS A 321 4.91 22.91 -18.42
CA LYS A 321 5.67 21.72 -18.81
C LYS A 321 5.69 20.73 -17.67
N ASN A 322 5.65 19.43 -17.98
CA ASN A 322 5.80 18.43 -16.94
C ASN A 322 7.21 18.45 -16.34
N VAL A 323 7.29 18.15 -15.05
CA VAL A 323 8.55 18.02 -14.31
C VAL A 323 9.06 16.59 -14.43
N PHE A 324 10.37 16.44 -14.64
CA PHE A 324 11.03 15.14 -14.79
C PHE A 324 12.10 14.95 -13.72
N TYR A 325 12.33 13.70 -13.31
CA TYR A 325 13.48 13.31 -12.50
C TYR A 325 14.76 13.41 -13.33
N SER A 326 15.81 13.93 -12.70
CA SER A 326 17.18 13.81 -13.20
C SER A 326 17.73 12.41 -12.93
N ASP A 327 17.43 11.85 -11.74
CA ASP A 327 17.69 10.46 -11.36
C ASP A 327 16.59 9.97 -10.41
N LYS A 328 15.68 9.13 -10.90
CA LYS A 328 14.52 8.63 -10.16
C LYS A 328 14.91 7.85 -8.88
N ILE A 329 16.13 7.32 -8.80
CA ILE A 329 16.58 6.50 -7.66
C ILE A 329 17.11 7.38 -6.51
N GLN A 330 17.69 8.54 -6.83
CA GLN A 330 18.44 9.36 -5.87
C GLN A 330 17.74 10.68 -5.53
N GLU A 331 16.82 11.13 -6.37
CA GLU A 331 16.17 12.42 -6.22
C GLU A 331 14.99 12.33 -5.24
N ILE A 332 15.05 13.10 -4.15
CA ILE A 332 13.90 13.35 -3.28
C ILE A 332 13.20 14.60 -3.83
N THR A 333 11.92 14.49 -4.21
CA THR A 333 11.18 15.67 -4.66
C THR A 333 10.76 16.52 -3.48
N LEU A 334 11.31 17.74 -3.40
CA LEU A 334 10.78 18.78 -2.55
C LEU A 334 9.78 19.59 -3.38
N ILE A 335 8.48 19.30 -3.23
CA ILE A 335 7.40 19.99 -3.95
C ILE A 335 7.24 21.39 -3.36
N THR A 336 8.14 22.28 -3.75
CA THR A 336 8.28 23.61 -3.16
C THR A 336 7.75 24.71 -4.06
N ASN A 337 7.57 24.43 -5.34
CA ASN A 337 7.25 25.46 -6.32
C ASN A 337 5.77 25.46 -6.64
N LYS A 338 4.99 26.13 -5.78
CA LYS A 338 3.69 26.66 -6.20
C LYS A 338 3.92 27.66 -7.34
N ILE A 339 3.06 27.61 -8.35
CA ILE A 339 3.04 28.55 -9.46
C ILE A 339 2.13 29.71 -9.07
N ASN A 340 2.57 30.94 -9.27
CA ASN A 340 1.72 32.12 -9.12
C ASN A 340 0.82 32.26 -10.34
N HIS A 341 -0.38 31.69 -10.28
CA HIS A 341 -1.36 31.77 -11.34
C HIS A 341 -2.10 33.12 -11.29
N PRO A 342 -2.21 33.88 -12.42
CA PRO A 342 -2.82 35.21 -12.42
C PRO A 342 -4.25 35.28 -11.87
N ALA A 343 -5.00 34.19 -11.98
CA ALA A 343 -6.38 34.10 -11.50
C ALA A 343 -6.56 33.32 -10.20
N PHE A 344 -5.59 32.47 -9.81
CA PHE A 344 -5.76 31.49 -8.74
C PHE A 344 -4.69 31.57 -7.65
N ASP A 345 -3.80 32.56 -7.75
CA ASP A 345 -2.68 32.78 -6.86
C ASP A 345 -1.72 31.57 -6.80
N TYR A 346 -1.04 31.33 -5.69
CA TYR A 346 -0.04 30.27 -5.53
C TYR A 346 -0.69 28.88 -5.42
N ILE A 347 -0.61 28.10 -6.51
CA ILE A 347 -1.14 26.73 -6.61
C ILE A 347 -0.11 25.74 -7.14
N TYR A 348 -0.25 24.47 -6.76
CA TYR A 348 0.37 23.37 -7.49
C TYR A 348 -0.42 23.09 -8.76
N VAL A 349 0.26 22.81 -9.86
CA VAL A 349 -0.39 22.55 -11.14
C VAL A 349 -0.04 21.15 -11.62
N PHE A 350 -1.05 20.38 -12.02
CA PHE A 350 -0.88 19.04 -12.57
C PHE A 350 -1.67 18.86 -13.87
N THR A 351 -1.32 17.85 -14.66
CA THR A 351 -2.11 17.33 -15.78
C THR A 351 -2.49 15.87 -15.55
N ASP A 352 -3.62 15.41 -16.08
CA ASP A 352 -4.00 13.99 -16.06
C ASP A 352 -3.30 13.17 -17.15
N ASP A 353 -2.88 13.82 -18.24
CA ASP A 353 -2.03 13.24 -19.27
C ASP A 353 -0.68 13.97 -19.36
N PRO A 354 0.42 13.27 -19.72
CA PRO A 354 1.69 13.94 -20.01
C PRO A 354 1.54 14.90 -21.20
N ILE A 355 1.98 16.15 -21.03
CA ILE A 355 1.97 17.20 -22.07
C ILE A 355 2.90 16.82 -23.24
N SER A 356 3.96 16.05 -22.96
CA SER A 356 4.92 15.57 -23.93
C SER A 356 5.14 14.06 -23.81
N ASP A 357 5.41 13.41 -24.95
CA ASP A 357 5.84 12.01 -25.01
C ASP A 357 7.33 11.82 -24.66
N GLU A 358 8.09 12.90 -24.58
CA GLU A 358 9.52 12.85 -24.28
C GLU A 358 9.77 12.47 -22.81
N ASN A 359 10.67 11.51 -22.57
CA ASN A 359 11.11 11.09 -21.24
C ASN A 359 9.98 10.71 -20.25
N LYS A 360 8.86 10.20 -20.75
CA LYS A 360 7.70 9.80 -19.93
C LYS A 360 8.06 8.87 -18.77
N GLU A 361 9.03 7.98 -18.92
CA GLU A 361 9.48 7.09 -17.83
C GLU A 361 10.03 7.83 -16.60
N HIS A 362 10.45 9.09 -16.79
CA HIS A 362 11.07 9.95 -15.77
C HIS A 362 10.15 11.08 -15.34
N ILE A 363 8.90 11.12 -15.81
CA ILE A 363 7.94 12.15 -15.38
C ILE A 363 7.60 11.97 -13.90
N LYS A 364 7.45 13.06 -13.16
CA LYS A 364 7.03 13.01 -11.76
C LYS A 364 5.52 12.79 -11.68
N SER A 365 5.12 11.65 -11.13
CA SER A 365 3.71 11.26 -10.96
C SER A 365 3.24 11.36 -9.53
N TYR A 366 1.97 11.69 -9.37
CA TYR A 366 1.30 11.87 -8.08
C TYR A 366 -0.05 11.18 -8.09
N ALA A 367 -0.45 10.63 -6.96
CA ALA A 367 -1.83 10.30 -6.65
C ALA A 367 -2.55 11.59 -6.22
N LEU A 368 -3.67 11.93 -6.85
CA LEU A 368 -4.46 13.13 -6.55
C LEU A 368 -5.91 12.75 -6.25
N PHE A 369 -6.43 13.24 -5.12
CA PHE A 369 -7.85 13.18 -4.78
C PHE A 369 -8.58 14.37 -5.42
N ALA A 370 -9.11 14.16 -6.62
CA ALA A 370 -9.87 15.17 -7.34
C ALA A 370 -11.37 14.87 -7.24
N ARG A 371 -12.08 15.61 -6.38
CA ARG A 371 -13.51 15.41 -6.14
C ARG A 371 -14.35 15.67 -7.41
N ASN A 372 -15.44 14.92 -7.56
CA ASN A 372 -16.34 15.09 -8.71
C ASN A 372 -17.13 16.42 -8.74
N ASP A 373 -17.14 17.18 -7.64
CA ASP A 373 -17.87 18.44 -7.47
C ASP A 373 -17.04 19.69 -7.82
N ILE A 374 -15.81 19.51 -8.34
CA ILE A 374 -14.93 20.64 -8.66
C ILE A 374 -15.44 21.42 -9.89
N PRO A 375 -15.52 22.75 -9.82
CA PRO A 375 -15.91 23.58 -10.96
C PRO A 375 -14.89 23.49 -12.10
N VAL A 376 -15.39 23.30 -13.33
CA VAL A 376 -14.57 23.40 -14.54
C VAL A 376 -14.53 24.85 -15.00
N ILE A 377 -13.35 25.47 -14.87
CA ILE A 377 -13.14 26.87 -15.22
C ILE A 377 -12.66 26.92 -16.66
N THR A 378 -13.51 27.40 -17.56
CA THR A 378 -13.08 27.66 -18.93
C THR A 378 -12.42 29.04 -19.01
N GLU A 379 -11.66 29.32 -20.07
CA GLU A 379 -11.01 30.62 -20.31
C GLU A 379 -12.02 31.80 -20.50
N SER A 380 -13.32 31.56 -20.28
CA SER A 380 -14.33 32.60 -20.32
C SER A 380 -14.17 33.56 -19.11
N LYS A 381 -14.34 34.86 -19.36
CA LYS A 381 -14.23 35.88 -18.30
C LYS A 381 -15.30 35.72 -17.21
N GLU A 382 -16.46 35.20 -17.56
CA GLU A 382 -17.58 34.99 -16.63
C GLU A 382 -17.24 33.87 -15.63
N ASP A 383 -16.68 32.74 -16.11
CA ASP A 383 -16.27 31.63 -15.23
C ASP A 383 -15.13 32.05 -14.30
N LEU A 384 -14.15 32.80 -14.81
CA LEU A 384 -13.05 33.32 -14.01
C LEU A 384 -13.54 34.25 -12.90
N THR A 385 -14.52 35.09 -13.17
CA THR A 385 -15.06 36.03 -12.16
C THR A 385 -15.82 35.27 -11.08
N LEU A 386 -16.66 34.29 -11.46
CA LEU A 386 -17.42 33.49 -10.50
C LEU A 386 -16.51 32.70 -9.56
N VAL A 387 -15.44 32.10 -10.09
CA VAL A 387 -14.51 31.36 -9.23
C VAL A 387 -13.67 32.31 -8.39
N GLN A 388 -13.25 33.46 -8.91
CA GLN A 388 -12.50 34.44 -8.10
C GLN A 388 -13.28 34.92 -6.87
N GLU A 389 -14.60 35.06 -6.97
CA GLU A 389 -15.46 35.47 -5.84
C GLU A 389 -15.57 34.38 -4.75
N HIS A 390 -15.35 33.11 -5.10
CA HIS A 390 -15.49 31.94 -4.22
C HIS A 390 -14.21 31.08 -4.16
N LEU A 391 -13.06 31.64 -4.51
CA LEU A 391 -11.84 30.85 -4.73
C LEU A 391 -11.38 30.16 -3.44
N ASP A 392 -11.69 30.78 -2.29
CA ASP A 392 -11.38 30.26 -0.96
C ASP A 392 -12.23 29.07 -0.53
N GLU A 393 -13.28 28.74 -1.29
CA GLU A 393 -14.10 27.56 -1.06
C GLU A 393 -13.55 26.30 -1.76
N TYR A 394 -12.53 26.44 -2.63
CA TYR A 394 -12.01 25.34 -3.45
C TYR A 394 -10.53 25.04 -3.19
N ASP A 395 -10.24 23.91 -2.55
CA ASP A 395 -8.85 23.40 -2.41
C ASP A 395 -8.29 22.82 -3.72
N VAL A 396 -9.19 22.30 -4.56
CA VAL A 396 -8.90 21.69 -5.84
C VAL A 396 -9.76 22.38 -6.90
N LEU A 397 -9.16 22.81 -7.99
CA LEU A 397 -9.85 23.43 -9.13
C LEU A 397 -9.40 22.84 -10.47
N TYR A 398 -10.29 22.93 -11.45
CA TYR A 398 -10.00 22.55 -12.83
C TYR A 398 -9.95 23.79 -13.71
N PHE A 399 -8.92 23.90 -14.55
CA PHE A 399 -8.87 24.95 -15.56
C PHE A 399 -8.32 24.47 -16.88
N MET A 400 -8.79 25.08 -17.96
CA MET A 400 -8.31 24.83 -19.32
C MET A 400 -7.30 25.90 -19.72
N LYS A 401 -6.18 25.49 -20.33
CA LYS A 401 -5.22 26.40 -20.99
C LYS A 401 -4.68 25.74 -22.24
N ASP A 402 -4.71 26.43 -23.37
CA ASP A 402 -4.17 25.92 -24.65
C ASP A 402 -4.75 24.55 -25.06
N ALA A 403 -6.05 24.33 -24.80
CA ALA A 403 -6.78 23.07 -24.99
C ALA A 403 -6.35 21.89 -24.09
N ASN A 404 -5.44 22.09 -23.14
CA ASN A 404 -5.09 21.11 -22.13
C ASN A 404 -5.86 21.35 -20.83
N LYS A 405 -6.16 20.26 -20.12
CA LYS A 405 -6.80 20.27 -18.81
C LYS A 405 -5.75 20.27 -17.72
N TYR A 406 -5.91 21.16 -16.75
CA TYR A 406 -5.03 21.28 -15.59
C TYR A 406 -5.81 21.17 -14.28
N TYR A 407 -5.13 20.64 -13.27
CA TYR A 407 -5.58 20.58 -11.88
C TYR A 407 -4.78 21.60 -11.10
N GLY A 408 -5.45 22.58 -10.50
CA GLY A 408 -4.87 23.54 -9.56
C GLY A 408 -5.14 23.12 -8.13
N ILE A 409 -4.10 22.89 -7.33
CA ILE A 409 -4.23 22.45 -5.94
C ILE A 409 -3.61 23.48 -5.00
N ARG A 410 -4.34 23.91 -3.99
CA ARG A 410 -3.84 24.88 -2.99
C ARG A 410 -3.03 24.22 -1.88
N THR A 411 -3.42 23.02 -1.46
CA THR A 411 -2.90 22.33 -0.28
C THR A 411 -2.30 20.98 -0.65
N SER A 412 -1.16 20.62 -0.04
CA SER A 412 -0.46 19.36 -0.34
C SER A 412 -1.14 18.12 0.23
N SER A 413 -2.19 18.27 1.06
CA SER A 413 -2.94 17.14 1.65
C SER A 413 -3.72 16.33 0.62
N TYR A 414 -4.00 16.90 -0.57
CA TYR A 414 -4.77 16.26 -1.63
C TYR A 414 -3.97 15.37 -2.56
N PHE A 415 -2.63 15.38 -2.47
CA PHE A 415 -1.80 14.58 -3.35
C PHE A 415 -0.57 14.01 -2.67
N MET A 416 -0.06 12.91 -3.23
CA MET A 416 1.16 12.25 -2.79
C MET A 416 1.96 11.75 -3.99
N GLU A 417 3.28 11.87 -3.94
CA GLU A 417 4.18 11.31 -4.95
C GLU A 417 4.09 9.79 -4.98
N ILE A 418 4.06 9.22 -6.19
CA ILE A 418 3.98 7.76 -6.42
C ILE A 418 5.07 7.27 -7.36
#